data_AF-A0A0F2SHB7-F1
#
_entry.id   AF-A0A0F2SHB7-F1
#
_cell.length_a   1.000
_cell.length_b   1.000
_cell.length_c   1.000
_cell.angle_alpha   90.00
_cell.angle_beta   90.00
_cell.angle_gamma   90.00
#
_symmetry.space_group_name_H-M   'P 1'
#
loop_
_entity.id
_entity.type
_entity.pdbx_description
1 polymer ?
#
loop_
_entity_poly.entity_id
_entity_poly.type
_entity_poly.pdbx_seq_one_letter_code
_entity_poly.pdbx_strand_id
1 'polypeptide(L)' 'MTTEKPESEELRGMPPGVCVPWQDKVKEYGQIAGNAEILKNEWEKLDAAAYVYLWWWVQR' A
#
# COMPACT_ATOMS: atom_id res chain seq x y z
N MET A 1 21.07 13.12 -12.93
CA MET A 1 19.83 13.89 -12.69
C MET A 1 18.77 12.87 -12.35
N THR A 2 18.63 12.56 -11.06
CA THR A 2 17.66 11.58 -10.58
C THR A 2 16.29 12.22 -10.76
N THR A 3 15.49 11.69 -11.68
CA THR A 3 14.13 12.15 -11.93
C THR A 3 13.28 11.78 -10.72
N GLU A 4 13.17 12.70 -9.76
CA GLU A 4 12.18 12.63 -8.68
C GLU A 4 10.79 12.77 -9.32
N LYS A 5 10.13 11.62 -9.51
CA LYS A 5 8.76 11.52 -10.04
C LYS A 5 7.84 12.24 -9.04
N PRO A 6 6.99 13.18 -9.49
CA PRO A 6 6.21 14.01 -8.57
C PRO A 6 5.22 13.14 -7.79
N GLU A 7 5.45 13.03 -6.49
CA GLU A 7 4.67 12.27 -5.49
C GLU A 7 3.17 12.60 -5.50
N SER A 8 2.79 13.76 -6.05
CA SER A 8 1.43 14.30 -6.03
C SER A 8 0.44 13.67 -7.02
N GLU A 9 0.88 12.93 -8.05
CA GLU A 9 -0.03 12.33 -9.04
C GLU A 9 -0.60 10.97 -8.62
N GLU A 10 0.05 10.22 -7.73
CA GLU A 10 -0.42 8.88 -7.35
C GLU A 10 -1.60 8.89 -6.36
N LEU A 11 -1.90 10.03 -5.73
CA LEU A 11 -3.03 10.18 -4.80
C LEU A 11 -4.40 10.29 -5.50
N ARG A 12 -4.43 10.57 -6.81
CA ARG A 12 -5.70 10.70 -7.55
C ARG A 12 -6.24 9.34 -7.95
N GLY A 13 -7.04 8.74 -7.07
CA GLY A 13 -7.78 7.51 -7.36
C GLY A 13 -7.45 6.32 -6.45
N MET A 14 -6.68 6.53 -5.37
CA MET A 14 -6.55 5.49 -4.35
C MET A 14 -7.91 5.22 -3.69
N PRO A 15 -8.32 3.95 -3.58
CA PRO A 15 -9.53 3.62 -2.84
C PRO A 15 -9.39 4.05 -1.38
N PRO A 16 -10.48 4.55 -0.75
CA PRO A 16 -10.45 4.93 0.66
C PRO A 16 -10.13 3.70 1.51
N GLY A 17 -9.20 3.84 2.46
CA GLY A 17 -8.79 2.73 3.33
C GLY A 17 -7.51 2.00 2.89
N VAL A 18 -6.86 2.45 1.81
CA VAL A 18 -5.61 1.87 1.33
C VAL A 18 -4.47 2.89 1.47
N CYS A 19 -3.38 2.50 2.12
CA CYS A 19 -2.16 3.30 2.21
C CYS A 19 -1.21 2.98 1.06
N VAL A 20 -1.02 1.69 0.76
CA VAL A 20 -0.13 1.23 -0.31
C VAL A 20 -0.82 0.12 -1.12
N PRO A 21 -1.14 0.37 -2.41
CA PRO A 21 -1.75 -0.64 -3.27
C PRO A 21 -0.90 -1.90 -3.40
N TRP A 22 -1.56 -3.07 -3.38
CA TRP A 22 -0.90 -4.35 -3.60
C TRP A 22 -0.08 -4.39 -4.90
N GLN A 23 -0.55 -3.71 -5.96
CA GLN A 23 0.12 -3.64 -7.26
C GLN A 23 1.50 -2.99 -7.20
N ASP A 24 1.72 -2.06 -6.28
CA ASP A 24 3.02 -1.43 -6.09
C ASP A 24 3.87 -2.24 -5.12
N LYS A 25 3.25 -2.78 -4.07
CA LYS A 25 3.97 -3.60 -3.10
C LYS A 25 4.52 -4.89 -3.68
N VAL A 26 3.78 -5.55 -4.59
CA VAL A 26 4.22 -6.80 -5.22
C VAL A 26 5.47 -6.64 -6.09
N LYS A 27 5.71 -5.44 -6.63
CA LYS A 27 6.92 -5.13 -7.40
C LYS A 27 8.18 -5.18 -6.53
N GLU A 28 8.05 -4.93 -5.23
CA GLU A 28 9.16 -5.01 -4.25
C GLU A 28 9.44 -6.45 -3.79
N TYR A 29 8.45 -7.34 -3.78
CA TYR A 29 8.59 -8.68 -3.20
C TYR A 29 9.39 -9.68 -4.05
N GLY A 30 9.73 -9.33 -5.29
CA GLY A 30 10.46 -10.23 -6.20
C GLY A 30 9.68 -11.51 -6.50
N GLN A 31 10.34 -12.67 -6.50
CA GLN A 31 9.69 -13.95 -6.81
C GLN A 31 9.00 -14.52 -5.55
N ILE A 32 7.67 -14.53 -5.55
CA ILE A 32 6.87 -15.10 -4.45
C ILE A 32 7.03 -16.62 -4.47
N ALA A 33 7.68 -17.18 -3.44
CA ALA A 33 7.97 -18.61 -3.34
C ALA A 33 6.76 -19.47 -2.92
N GLY A 34 5.61 -18.87 -2.65
CA GLY A 34 4.39 -19.53 -2.15
C GLY A 34 3.11 -19.03 -2.81
N ASN A 35 1.97 -19.21 -2.12
CA ASN A 35 0.68 -18.75 -2.66
C ASN A 35 0.55 -17.22 -2.55
N ALA A 36 0.60 -16.55 -3.71
CA ALA A 36 0.46 -15.10 -3.82
C ALA A 36 -0.91 -14.56 -3.35
N GLU A 37 -1.97 -15.37 -3.40
CA GLU A 37 -3.30 -14.94 -2.93
C GLU A 37 -3.34 -14.76 -1.41
N ILE A 38 -2.65 -15.64 -0.67
CA ILE A 38 -2.55 -15.53 0.80
C ILE A 38 -1.79 -14.26 1.17
N LEU A 39 -0.67 -14.02 0.49
CA LEU A 39 0.16 -12.84 0.72
C LEU A 39 -0.61 -11.55 0.41
N LYS A 40 -1.35 -11.52 -0.70
CA LYS A 40 -2.23 -10.40 -1.06
C LYS A 40 -3.28 -10.15 0.02
N ASN A 41 -4.01 -11.19 0.43
CA ASN A 41 -5.07 -11.07 1.44
C ASN A 41 -4.53 -10.57 2.78
N GLU A 42 -3.35 -11.04 3.19
CA GLU A 42 -2.75 -10.61 4.45
C GLU A 42 -2.21 -9.17 4.37
N TRP A 43 -1.65 -8.79 3.21
CA TRP A 43 -1.25 -7.40 2.95
C TRP A 43 -2.43 -6.44 3.02
N GLU A 44 -3.55 -6.76 2.34
CA GLU A 44 -4.74 -5.89 2.32
C GLU A 44 -5.32 -5.69 3.73
N LYS A 45 -5.30 -6.72 4.59
CA LYS A 45 -5.69 -6.57 6.01
C LYS A 45 -4.74 -5.69 6.80
N LEU A 46 -3.43 -5.89 6.62
CA LEU A 46 -2.40 -5.10 7.31
C LEU A 46 -2.48 -3.63 6.91
N ASP A 47 -2.64 -3.36 5.62
CA ASP A 47 -2.74 -2.01 5.06
C ASP A 47 -3.98 -1.28 5.58
N ALA A 48 -5.14 -1.96 5.64
CA ALA A 48 -6.35 -1.40 6.24
C ALA A 48 -6.17 -1.09 7.74
N ALA A 49 -5.48 -1.95 8.49
CA ALA A 49 -5.18 -1.71 9.89
C ALA A 49 -4.22 -0.51 10.08
N ALA A 50 -3.21 -0.40 9.21
CA ALA A 50 -2.28 0.72 9.20
C ALA A 50 -2.99 2.05 8.87
N TYR A 51 -3.91 2.04 7.90
CA TYR A 51 -4.73 3.20 7.56
C TYR A 51 -5.55 3.69 8.76
N VAL A 52 -6.27 2.79 9.44
CA VAL A 52 -7.04 3.14 10.63
C VAL A 52 -6.14 3.65 11.76
N TYR A 53 -4.97 3.03 11.94
CA TYR A 53 -3.99 3.48 12.91
C TYR A 53 -3.52 4.91 12.62
N LEU A 54 -3.11 5.22 11.38
CA LEU A 54 -2.70 6.57 11.00
C LEU A 54 -3.80 7.60 11.23
N TRP A 55 -5.04 7.28 10.86
CA TRP A 55 -6.19 8.14 11.14
C TRP A 55 -6.44 8.34 12.63
N TRP A 56 -6.19 7.33 13.45
CA TRP A 56 -6.29 7.44 14.90
C TRP A 56 -5.30 8.45 15.50
N TRP A 57 -4.13 8.61 14.89
CA TRP A 57 -3.15 9.62 15.29
C TRP A 57 -3.53 11.04 14.85
N VAL A 58 -4.15 11.20 13.68
CA VAL A 58 -4.56 12.52 13.15
C VAL A 58 -5.69 13.14 13.97
N GLN A 59 -6.57 12.33 14.53
CA GLN A 59 -7.74 12.80 15.28
C GLN A 59 -7.48 13.07 16.77
N ARG A 60 -6.22 13.07 17.22
CA ARG A 60 -5.82 13.30 18.62
C ARG A 60 -5.07 14.61 18.77
#